data_AF-A0A258SA46-F1
#
_entry.id   AF-A0A258SA46-F1
#
_cell.length_a   1.000
_cell.length_b   1.000
_cell.length_c   1.000
_cell.angle_alpha   90.00
_cell.angle_beta   90.00
_cell.angle_gamma   90.00
#
_symmetry.space_group_name_H-M   'P 1'
#
loop_
_entity.id
_entity.type
_entity.pdbx_description
1 polymer ?
#
loop_
_entity_poly.entity_id
_entity_poly.type
_entity_poly.pdbx_seq_one_letter_code
_entity_poly.pdbx_strand_id
1 'polypeptide(L)'
;MSRFAIRRRYAASRPFVRHPAQLELFDFVADATAVDGMRILPWRGLSVWHCELDRQSAIMRPSRPLYHCFEITARQLTAERIRTCRDVPAIARLVDRLSAARYPSGCLHDLDRVWSRAELGDLLVEATNRRTLLAMGRDQPRAKGPALDPRRLPDNRLDHLIQTHGDISVVEALRVERERRTHAAASLYLSPTGA
;
A
#
# COMPACT_ATOMS: atom_id res chain seq x y z
N MET A 1 -32.89 -76.66 14.90
CA MET A 1 -31.52 -76.32 15.35
C MET A 1 -31.17 -74.93 14.85
N SER A 2 -30.43 -74.17 15.66
CA SER A 2 -29.72 -72.91 15.38
C SER A 2 -30.50 -71.60 15.18
N ARG A 3 -30.65 -70.89 16.30
CA ARG A 3 -30.62 -69.42 16.43
C ARG A 3 -29.15 -68.98 16.50
N PHE A 4 -28.72 -67.94 15.77
CA PHE A 4 -27.56 -67.13 16.18
C PHE A 4 -27.73 -65.68 15.71
N ALA A 5 -28.02 -64.80 16.68
CA ALA A 5 -27.90 -63.36 16.57
C ALA A 5 -26.49 -62.96 17.04
N ILE A 6 -25.74 -62.24 16.21
CA ILE A 6 -24.40 -61.73 16.55
C ILE A 6 -24.55 -60.35 17.19
N ARG A 7 -24.41 -60.29 18.53
CA ARG A 7 -24.12 -59.07 19.29
C ARG A 7 -22.62 -58.76 19.15
N ARG A 8 -22.25 -57.62 18.56
CA ARG A 8 -20.90 -57.06 18.68
C ARG A 8 -20.80 -56.20 19.93
N ARG A 9 -20.01 -56.65 20.90
CA ARG A 9 -19.48 -55.86 22.02
C ARG A 9 -18.37 -54.94 21.48
N TYR A 10 -18.45 -53.65 21.74
CA TYR A 10 -17.28 -52.76 21.65
C TYR A 10 -16.60 -52.72 23.02
N ALA A 11 -15.34 -53.16 23.06
CA ALA A 11 -14.47 -53.09 24.22
C ALA A 11 -13.86 -51.68 24.34
N ALA A 12 -13.84 -51.16 25.56
CA ALA A 12 -13.20 -49.90 25.92
C ALA A 12 -11.68 -49.97 25.72
N SER A 13 -11.10 -48.96 25.07
CA SER A 13 -9.65 -48.75 24.99
C SER A 13 -9.28 -47.47 25.75
N ARG A 14 -8.27 -47.60 26.61
CA ARG A 14 -7.74 -46.62 27.58
C ARG A 14 -7.16 -45.34 26.95
N PRO A 15 -7.04 -44.24 27.71
CA PRO A 15 -6.65 -42.94 27.18
C PRO A 15 -5.15 -42.83 26.93
N PHE A 16 -4.80 -42.17 25.83
CA PHE A 16 -3.44 -41.79 25.48
C PHE A 16 -3.11 -40.45 26.11
N VAL A 17 -2.22 -40.44 27.10
CA VAL A 17 -1.65 -39.23 27.72
C VAL A 17 -0.53 -38.72 26.81
N ARG A 18 -0.67 -37.49 26.31
CA ARG A 18 0.47 -36.67 25.86
C ARG A 18 0.43 -35.34 26.61
N HIS A 19 1.46 -35.11 27.40
CA HIS A 19 1.81 -33.80 27.92
C HIS A 19 1.97 -32.78 26.79
N PRO A 20 1.40 -31.57 26.92
CA PRO A 20 2.03 -30.37 26.41
C PRO A 20 2.66 -29.60 27.57
N ALA A 21 3.95 -29.35 27.42
CA ALA A 21 4.74 -28.47 28.26
C ALA A 21 4.16 -27.05 28.24
N GLN A 22 4.39 -26.36 29.36
CA GLN A 22 4.17 -24.94 29.59
C GLN A 22 4.54 -24.07 28.39
N LEU A 23 3.58 -23.30 27.91
CA LEU A 23 3.82 -21.98 27.34
C LEU A 23 3.05 -21.00 28.23
N GLU A 24 3.81 -20.32 29.06
CA GLU A 24 3.41 -19.25 29.97
C GLU A 24 2.57 -18.19 29.25
N LEU A 25 1.32 -18.05 29.70
CA LEU A 25 0.82 -16.83 30.32
C LEU A 25 1.26 -15.50 29.66
N PHE A 26 0.65 -15.16 28.52
CA PHE A 26 0.40 -13.76 28.19
C PHE A 26 -1.08 -13.50 28.40
N ASP A 27 -1.40 -12.77 29.47
CA ASP A 27 -2.74 -12.24 29.77
C ASP A 27 -3.23 -11.38 28.61
N PHE A 28 -3.96 -12.01 27.68
CA PHE A 28 -4.62 -11.33 26.59
C PHE A 28 -5.99 -10.89 27.08
N VAL A 29 -6.15 -9.60 27.34
CA VAL A 29 -7.47 -8.98 27.50
C VAL A 29 -8.21 -9.16 26.18
N ALA A 30 -9.01 -10.21 26.12
CA ALA A 30 -9.81 -10.58 24.97
C ALA A 30 -11.08 -9.73 24.98
N ASP A 31 -10.98 -8.49 24.51
CA ASP A 31 -12.18 -7.78 24.05
C ASP A 31 -12.38 -8.09 22.56
N ALA A 32 -12.64 -9.37 22.29
CA ALA A 32 -12.94 -9.88 20.97
C ALA A 32 -14.44 -10.17 20.92
N THR A 33 -15.18 -9.34 20.19
CA THR A 33 -16.54 -9.65 19.74
C THR A 33 -16.50 -10.82 18.77
N ALA A 34 -16.25 -12.02 19.30
CA ALA A 34 -16.14 -13.25 18.55
C ALA A 34 -17.55 -13.68 18.13
N VAL A 35 -17.91 -13.40 16.88
CA VAL A 35 -18.98 -14.14 16.22
C VAL A 35 -18.31 -15.34 15.56
N ASP A 36 -18.72 -16.53 16.01
CA ASP A 36 -18.32 -17.87 15.58
C ASP A 36 -17.35 -17.93 14.37
N GLY A 37 -16.06 -18.15 14.62
CA GLY A 37 -15.03 -18.39 13.59
C GLY A 37 -14.29 -17.17 13.00
N MET A 38 -14.74 -15.94 13.23
CA MET A 38 -14.07 -14.73 12.73
C MET A 38 -13.71 -13.78 13.88
N ARG A 39 -12.40 -13.61 14.15
CA ARG A 39 -11.87 -12.65 15.13
C ARG A 39 -11.27 -11.47 14.38
N ILE A 40 -11.59 -10.26 14.83
CA ILE A 40 -10.94 -9.05 14.33
C ILE A 40 -9.60 -8.94 15.06
N LEU A 41 -8.52 -9.27 14.37
CA LEU A 41 -7.17 -9.14 14.93
C LEU A 41 -6.75 -7.67 14.90
N PRO A 42 -6.00 -7.17 15.91
CA PRO A 42 -5.40 -5.85 15.82
C PRO A 42 -4.37 -5.79 14.69
N TRP A 43 -4.13 -4.59 14.17
CA TRP A 43 -3.13 -4.39 13.12
C TRP A 43 -1.73 -4.82 13.59
N ARG A 44 -1.10 -5.71 12.83
CA ARG A 44 0.26 -6.23 13.10
C ARG A 44 1.21 -6.10 11.91
N GLY A 45 0.80 -5.34 10.90
CA GLY A 45 1.55 -5.14 9.67
C GLY A 45 0.82 -5.70 8.45
N LEU A 46 1.29 -5.26 7.28
CA LEU A 46 0.60 -5.47 6.01
C LEU A 46 0.55 -6.94 5.58
N SER A 47 1.61 -7.72 5.82
CA SER A 47 1.64 -9.16 5.54
C SER A 47 0.59 -9.92 6.36
N VAL A 48 0.49 -9.65 7.66
CA VAL A 48 -0.51 -10.27 8.53
C VAL A 48 -1.93 -9.85 8.13
N TRP A 49 -2.11 -8.58 7.79
CA TRP A 49 -3.38 -8.07 7.29
C TRP A 49 -3.83 -8.79 6.01
N HIS A 50 -2.91 -9.02 5.07
CA HIS A 50 -3.23 -9.77 3.87
C HIS A 50 -3.65 -11.22 4.18
N CYS A 51 -2.90 -11.93 5.02
CA CYS A 51 -3.22 -13.29 5.41
C CYS A 51 -4.61 -13.37 6.08
N GLU A 52 -4.92 -12.39 6.93
CA GLU A 52 -6.22 -12.34 7.59
C GLU A 52 -7.36 -12.06 6.62
N LEU A 53 -7.17 -11.13 5.67
CA LEU A 53 -8.16 -10.91 4.61
C LEU A 53 -8.37 -12.16 3.74
N ASP A 54 -7.31 -12.86 3.34
CA ASP A 54 -7.43 -14.10 2.56
C ASP A 54 -8.16 -15.20 3.34
N ARG A 55 -7.84 -15.33 4.63
CA ARG A 55 -8.50 -16.29 5.53
C ARG A 55 -9.99 -15.97 5.65
N GLN A 56 -10.34 -14.71 5.88
CA GLN A 56 -11.72 -14.27 6.01
C GLN A 56 -12.49 -14.43 4.69
N SER A 57 -11.87 -14.08 3.56
CA SER A 57 -12.49 -14.20 2.25
C SER A 57 -12.77 -15.66 1.85
N ALA A 58 -11.90 -16.59 2.26
CA ALA A 58 -12.08 -18.02 2.03
C ALA A 58 -13.27 -18.64 2.79
N ILE A 59 -13.65 -18.06 3.94
CA ILE A 59 -14.75 -18.56 4.79
C ILE A 59 -16.06 -17.77 4.62
N MET A 60 -16.01 -16.59 3.99
CA MET A 60 -17.19 -15.77 3.73
C MET A 60 -18.18 -16.48 2.80
N ARG A 61 -19.32 -16.87 3.37
CA ARG A 61 -20.59 -17.11 2.66
C ARG A 61 -21.50 -15.89 2.88
N PRO A 62 -22.54 -15.65 2.05
CA PRO A 62 -23.43 -14.50 2.21
C PRO A 62 -24.21 -14.58 3.54
N SER A 63 -23.60 -14.04 4.59
CA SER A 63 -24.13 -13.89 5.94
C SER A 63 -23.65 -12.55 6.49
N ARG A 64 -24.59 -11.72 6.97
CA ARG A 64 -24.33 -10.32 7.37
C ARG A 64 -23.22 -10.15 8.44
N PRO A 65 -23.12 -10.98 9.49
CA PRO A 65 -22.09 -10.81 10.52
C PRO A 65 -20.65 -11.03 10.03
N LEU A 66 -20.45 -11.98 9.10
CA LEU A 66 -19.12 -12.28 8.54
C LEU A 66 -18.63 -11.13 7.65
N TYR A 67 -19.55 -10.49 6.94
CA TYR A 67 -19.25 -9.31 6.13
C TYR A 67 -18.80 -8.12 6.98
N HIS A 68 -19.44 -7.90 8.14
CA HIS A 68 -19.06 -6.81 9.04
C HIS A 68 -17.64 -6.99 9.62
N CYS A 69 -17.27 -8.21 10.03
CA CYS A 69 -15.91 -8.49 10.52
C CYS A 69 -14.86 -8.30 9.41
N PHE A 70 -15.20 -8.70 8.19
CA PHE A 70 -14.38 -8.45 7.00
C PHE A 70 -14.21 -6.97 6.70
N GLU A 71 -15.29 -6.21 6.72
CA GLU A 71 -15.25 -4.76 6.50
C GLU A 71 -14.36 -4.08 7.55
N ILE A 72 -14.50 -4.43 8.83
CA ILE A 72 -13.65 -3.87 9.89
C ILE A 72 -12.18 -4.20 9.63
N THR A 73 -11.87 -5.45 9.30
CA THR A 73 -10.50 -5.89 9.00
C THR A 73 -9.93 -5.16 7.79
N ALA A 74 -10.70 -5.03 6.71
CA ALA A 74 -10.30 -4.28 5.53
C ALA A 74 -10.05 -2.81 5.86
N ARG A 75 -10.94 -2.16 6.63
CA ARG A 75 -10.81 -0.77 7.08
C ARG A 75 -9.62 -0.51 8.02
N GLN A 76 -8.95 -1.54 8.53
CA GLN A 76 -7.68 -1.36 9.21
C GLN A 76 -6.58 -0.84 8.27
N LEU A 77 -6.70 -1.03 6.95
CA LEU A 77 -5.77 -0.44 6.01
C LEU A 77 -6.01 1.07 5.93
N THR A 78 -5.00 1.85 6.30
CA THR A 78 -5.01 3.32 6.20
C THR A 78 -3.80 3.80 5.43
N ALA A 79 -3.90 5.01 4.84
CA ALA A 79 -2.78 5.63 4.14
C ALA A 79 -1.52 5.75 5.02
N GLU A 80 -1.68 6.07 6.31
CA GLU A 80 -0.58 6.14 7.27
C GLU A 80 0.13 4.79 7.47
N ARG A 81 -0.63 3.70 7.59
CA ARG A 81 -0.09 2.34 7.71
C ARG A 81 0.63 1.89 6.44
N ILE A 82 0.17 2.34 5.27
CA ILE A 82 0.86 2.14 3.99
C ILE A 82 2.19 2.90 3.99
N ARG A 83 2.19 4.19 4.35
CA ARG A 83 3.40 5.04 4.39
C ARG A 83 4.51 4.49 5.28
N THR A 84 4.16 3.88 6.40
CA THR A 84 5.10 3.35 7.39
C THR A 84 5.58 1.93 7.09
N CYS A 85 4.93 1.22 6.17
CA CYS A 85 5.27 -0.16 5.83
C CYS A 85 6.64 -0.27 5.15
N ARG A 86 7.49 -1.21 5.56
CA ARG A 86 8.82 -1.48 4.95
C ARG A 86 8.89 -2.81 4.20
N ASP A 87 7.82 -3.60 4.25
CA ASP A 87 7.74 -4.91 3.63
C ASP A 87 7.45 -4.75 2.12
N VAL A 88 8.51 -4.85 1.31
CA VAL A 88 8.45 -4.64 -0.15
C VAL A 88 7.51 -5.65 -0.84
N PRO A 89 7.62 -6.97 -0.59
CA PRO A 89 6.66 -7.94 -1.11
C PRO A 89 5.20 -7.63 -0.74
N ALA A 90 4.95 -7.26 0.52
CA ALA A 90 3.59 -6.94 0.96
C ALA A 90 3.03 -5.70 0.27
N ILE A 91 3.84 -4.65 0.08
CA ILE A 91 3.41 -3.45 -0.64
C ILE A 91 3.13 -3.73 -2.12
N ALA A 92 3.96 -4.56 -2.77
CA ALA A 92 3.71 -4.97 -4.16
C ALA A 92 2.36 -5.70 -4.27
N ARG A 93 2.14 -6.69 -3.39
CA ARG A 93 0.87 -7.43 -3.30
C ARG A 93 -0.33 -6.53 -3.03
N LEU A 94 -0.15 -5.49 -2.22
CA LEU A 94 -1.21 -4.52 -1.93
C LEU A 94 -1.61 -3.73 -3.18
N VAL A 95 -0.64 -3.26 -3.98
CA VAL A 95 -0.93 -2.54 -5.23
C VAL A 95 -1.75 -3.40 -6.18
N ASP A 96 -1.39 -4.68 -6.34
CA ASP A 96 -2.10 -5.60 -7.22
C ASP A 96 -3.52 -5.84 -6.73
N ARG A 97 -3.70 -6.04 -5.41
CA ARG A 97 -5.01 -6.23 -4.79
C ARG A 97 -5.92 -5.01 -4.94
N LEU A 98 -5.43 -3.80 -4.63
CA LEU A 98 -6.22 -2.57 -4.75
C LEU A 98 -6.56 -2.26 -6.21
N SER A 99 -5.64 -2.55 -7.13
CA SER A 99 -5.86 -2.39 -8.57
C SER A 99 -6.95 -3.34 -9.08
N ALA A 100 -6.93 -4.59 -8.63
CA ALA A 100 -7.96 -5.56 -8.96
C ALA A 100 -9.33 -5.20 -8.33
N ALA A 101 -9.35 -4.62 -7.12
CA ALA A 101 -10.58 -4.16 -6.47
C ALA A 101 -11.28 -3.00 -7.21
N ARG A 102 -10.57 -2.29 -8.10
CA ARG A 102 -11.15 -1.23 -8.94
C ARG A 102 -12.15 -1.78 -9.96
N TYR A 103 -12.04 -3.06 -10.30
CA TYR A 103 -12.87 -3.71 -11.31
C TYR A 103 -13.79 -4.75 -10.66
N PRO A 104 -15.12 -4.61 -10.79
CA PRO A 104 -16.10 -5.53 -10.16
C PRO A 104 -15.98 -7.00 -10.61
N SER A 105 -15.24 -7.28 -11.68
CA SER A 105 -14.98 -8.63 -12.17
C SER A 105 -13.84 -9.34 -11.45
N GLY A 106 -13.04 -8.62 -10.65
CA GLY A 106 -12.02 -9.22 -9.80
C GLY A 106 -12.68 -9.94 -8.64
N CYS A 107 -12.51 -11.26 -8.55
CA CYS A 107 -13.03 -12.09 -7.46
C CYS A 107 -12.29 -11.80 -6.14
N LEU A 108 -12.50 -10.60 -5.59
CA LEU A 108 -11.93 -10.12 -4.34
C LEU A 108 -12.97 -10.10 -3.21
N HIS A 109 -14.00 -10.95 -3.31
CA HIS A 109 -14.98 -11.18 -2.24
C HIS A 109 -15.57 -9.88 -1.67
N ASP A 110 -16.09 -9.02 -2.55
CA ASP A 110 -16.73 -7.74 -2.20
C ASP A 110 -15.79 -6.64 -1.62
N LEU A 111 -14.46 -6.77 -1.76
CA LEU A 111 -13.50 -5.70 -1.37
C LEU A 111 -13.82 -4.36 -2.06
N ASP A 112 -14.38 -4.41 -3.28
CA ASP A 112 -14.85 -3.29 -4.08
C ASP A 112 -15.98 -2.48 -3.40
N ARG A 113 -16.63 -3.07 -2.39
CA ARG A 113 -17.72 -2.44 -1.64
C ARG A 113 -17.29 -1.87 -0.29
N VAL A 114 -16.08 -2.17 0.18
CA VAL A 114 -15.57 -1.69 1.48
C VAL A 114 -15.28 -0.19 1.42
N TRP A 115 -14.67 0.26 0.33
CA TRP A 115 -14.28 1.64 0.11
C TRP A 115 -15.09 2.26 -1.02
N SER A 116 -15.37 3.55 -0.90
CA SER A 116 -15.77 4.33 -2.06
C SER A 116 -14.65 4.33 -3.11
N ARG A 117 -15.01 4.62 -4.36
CA ARG A 117 -14.03 4.72 -5.45
C ARG A 117 -12.94 5.76 -5.19
N ALA A 118 -13.25 6.84 -4.48
CA ALA A 118 -12.30 7.88 -4.11
C ALA A 118 -11.29 7.35 -3.07
N GLU A 119 -11.78 6.77 -1.97
CA GLU A 119 -10.93 6.17 -0.93
C GLU A 119 -10.03 5.06 -1.49
N LEU A 120 -10.57 4.20 -2.36
CA LEU A 120 -9.78 3.16 -3.03
C LEU A 120 -8.68 3.78 -3.89
N GLY A 121 -8.98 4.87 -4.60
CA GLY A 121 -8.01 5.63 -5.37
C GLY A 121 -6.88 6.18 -4.51
N ASP A 122 -7.21 6.77 -3.37
CA ASP A 122 -6.23 7.34 -2.43
C ASP A 122 -5.30 6.25 -1.86
N LEU A 123 -5.87 5.12 -1.44
CA LEU A 123 -5.09 3.98 -0.95
C LEU A 123 -4.16 3.41 -2.03
N LEU A 124 -4.65 3.31 -3.27
CA LEU A 124 -3.85 2.81 -4.40
C LEU A 124 -2.71 3.76 -4.75
N VAL A 125 -2.95 5.07 -4.75
CA VAL A 125 -1.91 6.08 -4.97
C VAL A 125 -0.84 5.97 -3.88
N GLU A 126 -1.24 5.88 -2.61
CA GLU A 126 -0.30 5.75 -1.50
C GLU A 126 0.51 4.45 -1.58
N ALA A 127 -0.13 3.32 -1.90
CA ALA A 127 0.57 2.04 -2.07
C ALA A 127 1.57 2.09 -3.23
N THR A 128 1.20 2.72 -4.34
CA THR A 128 2.06 2.89 -5.52
C THR A 128 3.24 3.81 -5.22
N ASN A 129 3.01 4.92 -4.52
CA ASN A 129 4.05 5.83 -4.07
C ASN A 129 5.02 5.12 -3.13
N ARG A 130 4.50 4.37 -2.15
CA ARG A 130 5.34 3.62 -1.21
C ARG A 130 6.18 2.57 -1.93
N ARG A 131 5.59 1.80 -2.85
CA ARG A 131 6.32 0.83 -3.69
C ARG A 131 7.48 1.50 -4.44
N THR A 132 7.21 2.65 -5.03
CA THR A 132 8.20 3.42 -5.81
C THR A 132 9.32 3.94 -4.92
N LEU A 133 9.01 4.48 -3.75
CA LEU A 133 10.01 4.94 -2.77
C LEU A 133 10.92 3.79 -2.31
N LEU A 134 10.34 2.66 -1.92
CA LEU A 134 11.09 1.49 -1.49
C LEU A 134 11.98 0.93 -2.62
N ALA A 135 11.50 0.90 -3.86
CA ALA A 135 12.28 0.49 -5.02
C ALA A 135 13.48 1.41 -5.30
N MET A 136 13.37 2.71 -4.95
CA MET A 136 14.49 3.67 -5.00
C MET A 136 15.41 3.60 -3.77
N GLY A 137 15.18 2.70 -2.81
CA GLY A 137 15.92 2.64 -1.55
C GLY A 137 15.64 3.83 -0.63
N ARG A 138 14.47 4.47 -0.75
CA ARG A 138 14.07 5.65 0.03
C ARG A 138 12.92 5.33 0.97
N ASP A 139 13.02 5.85 2.19
CA ASP A 139 11.93 5.77 3.16
C ASP A 139 10.96 6.95 3.08
N GLN A 140 11.38 8.08 2.48
CA GLN A 140 10.56 9.29 2.38
C GLN A 140 10.71 9.93 1.00
N PRO A 141 9.68 10.65 0.52
CA PRO A 141 9.81 11.50 -0.65
C PRO A 141 10.98 12.48 -0.48
N ARG A 142 11.64 12.81 -1.61
CA ARG A 142 12.64 13.87 -1.59
C ARG A 142 11.94 15.17 -1.24
N ALA A 143 12.42 15.86 -0.20
CA ALA A 143 11.97 17.21 0.09
C ALA A 143 12.15 18.07 -1.17
N LYS A 144 11.08 18.75 -1.59
CA LYS A 144 11.15 19.67 -2.73
C LYS A 144 12.23 20.70 -2.38
N GLY A 145 13.26 20.79 -3.22
CA GLY A 145 14.32 21.78 -3.05
C GLY A 145 13.77 23.20 -3.19
N PRO A 146 14.60 24.23 -2.95
CA PRO A 146 14.23 25.59 -3.31
C PRO A 146 13.76 25.63 -4.76
N ALA A 147 12.81 26.52 -5.06
CA ALA A 147 12.35 26.71 -6.42
C ALA A 147 13.56 26.91 -7.35
N LEU A 148 13.52 26.29 -8.53
CA LEU A 148 14.55 26.45 -9.54
C LEU A 148 14.65 27.94 -9.87
N ASP A 149 15.82 28.55 -9.62
CA ASP A 149 16.10 29.93 -10.00
C ASP A 149 16.82 29.94 -11.37
N PRO A 150 16.13 30.32 -12.47
CA PRO A 150 16.72 30.35 -13.80
C PRO A 150 17.99 31.21 -13.88
N ARG A 151 18.10 32.26 -13.07
CA ARG A 151 19.21 33.22 -13.10
C ARG A 151 20.52 32.61 -12.61
N ARG A 152 20.45 31.56 -11.80
CA ARG A 152 21.62 30.86 -11.23
C ARG A 152 22.09 29.68 -12.08
N LEU A 153 21.37 29.34 -13.15
CA LEU A 153 21.73 28.22 -14.01
C LEU A 153 22.89 28.59 -14.93
N PRO A 154 23.89 27.72 -15.11
CA PRO A 154 24.85 27.82 -16.21
C PRO A 154 24.16 27.74 -17.57
N ASP A 155 24.69 28.39 -18.60
CA ASP A 155 24.05 28.48 -19.93
C ASP A 155 23.77 27.09 -20.54
N ASN A 156 24.72 26.17 -20.45
CA ASN A 156 24.53 24.80 -20.96
C ASN A 156 23.40 24.04 -20.25
N ARG A 157 23.17 24.30 -18.96
CA ARG A 157 22.08 23.71 -18.19
C ARG A 157 20.76 24.38 -18.49
N LEU A 158 20.77 25.69 -18.74
CA LEU A 158 19.60 26.44 -19.19
C LEU A 158 19.09 25.88 -20.52
N ASP A 159 19.97 25.75 -21.52
CA ASP A 159 19.60 25.21 -22.83
C ASP A 159 19.13 23.76 -22.77
N HIS A 160 19.82 22.92 -22.00
CA HIS A 160 19.41 21.53 -21.81
C HIS A 160 18.02 21.42 -21.18
N LEU A 161 17.74 22.20 -20.13
CA LEU A 161 16.43 22.18 -19.47
C LEU A 161 15.31 22.72 -20.36
N ILE A 162 15.57 23.73 -21.20
CA ILE A 162 14.59 24.19 -22.20
C ILE A 162 14.18 23.05 -23.15
N GLN A 163 15.11 22.15 -23.48
CA GLN A 163 14.85 21.03 -24.40
C GLN A 163 14.16 19.84 -23.73
N THR A 164 14.46 19.56 -22.46
CA THR A 164 14.06 18.29 -21.82
C THR A 164 12.99 18.43 -20.74
N HIS A 165 12.67 19.64 -20.29
CA HIS A 165 11.76 19.82 -19.16
C HIS A 165 10.29 19.58 -19.54
N GLY A 166 9.55 18.81 -18.74
CA GLY A 166 8.17 18.42 -19.04
C GLY A 166 7.10 19.46 -18.66
N ASP A 167 7.46 20.46 -17.87
CA ASP A 167 6.56 21.56 -17.47
C ASP A 167 6.76 22.78 -18.37
N ILE A 168 5.71 23.15 -19.12
CA ILE A 168 5.73 24.27 -20.08
C ILE A 168 5.93 25.63 -19.39
N SER A 169 5.37 25.83 -18.19
CA SER A 169 5.50 27.10 -17.47
C SER A 169 6.94 27.33 -17.03
N VAL A 170 7.65 26.25 -16.68
CA VAL A 170 9.09 26.31 -16.37
C VAL A 170 9.90 26.58 -17.64
N VAL A 171 9.57 25.94 -18.77
CA VAL A 171 10.27 26.18 -20.05
C VAL A 171 10.17 27.64 -20.48
N GLU A 172 8.99 28.26 -20.39
CA GLU A 172 8.82 29.67 -20.74
C GLU A 172 9.65 30.60 -19.84
N ALA A 173 9.69 30.34 -18.52
CA ALA A 173 10.54 31.10 -17.61
C ALA A 173 12.05 30.98 -17.95
N LEU A 174 12.49 29.79 -18.39
CA LEU A 174 13.87 29.56 -18.82
C LEU A 174 14.18 30.27 -20.15
N ARG A 175 13.23 30.30 -21.10
CA ARG A 175 13.36 31.02 -22.38
C ARG A 175 13.50 32.52 -22.18
N VAL A 176 12.66 33.12 -21.34
CA VAL A 176 12.75 34.54 -20.96
C VAL A 176 14.12 34.86 -20.37
N GLU A 177 14.66 34.00 -19.51
CA GLU A 177 16.01 34.19 -18.96
C GLU A 177 17.10 34.07 -20.04
N ARG A 178 16.98 33.14 -20.99
CA ARG A 178 17.93 33.00 -22.11
C ARG A 178 17.94 34.25 -23.00
N GLU A 179 16.75 34.77 -23.32
CA GLU A 179 16.60 36.02 -24.08
C GLU A 179 17.24 37.18 -23.33
N ARG A 180 16.97 37.31 -22.02
CA ARG A 180 17.60 38.34 -21.18
C ARG A 180 19.12 38.29 -21.23
N ARG A 181 19.72 37.09 -21.16
CA ARG A 181 21.19 36.92 -21.26
C ARG A 181 21.72 37.28 -22.64
N THR A 182 20.99 36.92 -23.70
CA THR A 182 21.36 37.21 -25.08
C THR A 182 21.34 38.72 -25.34
N HIS A 183 20.29 39.42 -24.87
CA HIS A 183 20.21 40.88 -24.93
C HIS A 183 21.32 41.55 -24.11
N ALA A 184 21.58 41.09 -22.88
CA ALA A 184 22.65 41.64 -22.05
C ALA A 184 24.03 41.46 -22.70
N ALA A 185 24.30 40.30 -23.31
CA ALA A 185 25.53 40.06 -24.05
C ALA A 185 25.64 40.98 -25.28
N ALA A 186 24.57 41.11 -26.07
CA ALA A 186 24.54 41.99 -27.23
C ALA A 186 24.76 43.47 -26.86
N SER A 187 24.18 43.94 -25.75
CA SER A 187 24.39 45.31 -25.24
C SER A 187 25.83 45.57 -24.78
N LEU A 188 26.54 44.55 -24.28
CA LEU A 188 27.96 44.66 -23.93
C LEU A 188 28.85 44.83 -25.16
N TYR A 189 28.49 44.23 -26.30
CA TYR A 189 29.24 44.37 -27.56
C TYR A 189 28.94 45.68 -28.31
N LEU A 190 27.82 46.36 -28.01
CA LEU A 190 27.40 47.60 -28.67
C LEU A 190 27.76 48.86 -27.88
N SER A 191 28.45 48.75 -26.74
CA SER A 191 29.05 49.90 -26.08
C SER A 191 30.34 50.27 -26.83
N PRO A 192 30.40 51.39 -27.58
CA PRO A 192 31.63 51.80 -28.22
C PRO A 192 32.62 52.11 -27.12
N THR A 193 33.73 51.39 -27.07
CA THR A 193 34.93 51.82 -26.36
C THR A 193 35.22 53.23 -26.85
N GLY A 194 34.95 54.21 -26.00
CA GLY A 194 35.24 55.61 -26.29
C GLY A 194 36.75 55.80 -26.37
N ALA A 195 37.21 56.26 -27.54
CA ALA A 195 38.27 57.24 -27.75
C ALA A 195 38.24 57.64 -29.23
#